data_AF-A0A0D6M415-F1
#
_entry.id   AF-A0A0D6M415-F1
#
_cell.length_a   1.000
_cell.length_b   1.000
_cell.length_c   1.000
_cell.angle_alpha   90.00
_cell.angle_beta   90.00
_cell.angle_gamma   90.00
#
_symmetry.space_group_name_H-M   'P 1'
#
loop_
_entity.id
_entity.type
_entity.pdbx_description
1 polymer ?
#
loop_
_entity_poly.entity_id
_entity_poly.type
_entity_poly.pdbx_seq_one_letter_code
_entity_poly.pdbx_strand_id
1 'polypeptide(L)'
;MGAPLQVGAVVARTLSLTWSLPLIPVNHCIGHIEMGRLITGANNPVVLYVSGSRLLELPYTVKGMDVAFSGILSLIESKAKQLLSSGDYTVEDLCFSLQETVFAMLIEITERAMAHTGSSELLIVGGVGCNKRLQEMAECMCAERGAHLFATDERFCIDNGAMIAQAGFLMHKSGLKCEVEKSTITQRYRTDQVNVCWRSQ
;
A
#
# COMPACT_ATOMS: atom_id res chain seq x y z
N MET A 1 9.05 20.21 5.99
CA MET A 1 8.65 18.83 6.33
C MET A 1 9.75 17.88 5.86
N GLY A 2 9.88 16.69 6.46
CA GLY A 2 10.90 15.68 6.07
C GLY A 2 11.90 15.25 7.16
N ALA A 3 11.81 15.78 8.38
CA ALA A 3 12.77 15.49 9.46
C ALA A 3 12.99 13.99 9.77
N PRO A 4 11.98 13.10 9.79
CA PRO A 4 12.21 11.67 10.02
C PRO A 4 13.15 11.01 9.00
N LEU A 5 13.02 11.39 7.72
CA LEU A 5 13.91 10.90 6.65
C LEU A 5 15.34 11.42 6.81
N GLN A 6 15.51 12.65 7.30
CA GLN A 6 16.84 13.22 7.59
C GLN A 6 17.52 12.46 8.73
N VAL A 7 16.81 12.15 9.83
CA VAL A 7 17.35 11.37 10.95
C VAL A 7 17.76 9.98 10.48
N GLY A 8 16.90 9.25 9.75
CA GLY A 8 17.23 7.94 9.21
C GLY A 8 18.45 7.95 8.28
N ALA A 9 18.53 8.92 7.37
CA ALA A 9 19.66 9.06 6.44
C ALA A 9 20.98 9.49 7.12
N VAL A 10 20.93 10.20 8.26
CA VAL A 10 22.14 10.47 9.07
C VAL A 10 22.62 9.18 9.73
N VAL A 11 21.75 8.48 10.46
CA VAL A 11 22.11 7.24 11.17
C VAL A 11 22.65 6.16 10.22
N ALA A 12 22.00 5.96 9.06
CA ALA A 12 22.44 4.97 8.07
C ALA A 12 23.84 5.27 7.51
N ARG A 13 24.15 6.55 7.25
CA ARG A 13 25.49 6.98 6.79
C ARG A 13 26.54 6.84 7.88
N THR A 14 26.21 7.20 9.13
CA THR A 14 27.13 7.00 10.27
C THR A 14 27.50 5.52 10.39
N LEU A 15 26.54 4.60 10.38
CA LEU A 15 26.81 3.15 10.47
C LEU A 15 27.65 2.62 9.29
N SER A 16 27.32 3.02 8.05
CA SER A 16 28.07 2.65 6.85
C SER A 16 29.55 3.08 6.94
N LEU A 17 29.81 4.34 7.34
CA LEU A 17 31.17 4.86 7.50
C LEU A 17 31.90 4.23 8.69
N THR A 18 31.24 4.05 9.84
CA THR A 18 31.85 3.46 11.05
C THR A 18 32.29 2.01 10.85
N TRP A 19 31.57 1.23 10.04
CA TRP A 19 31.86 -0.19 9.79
C TRP A 19 32.45 -0.49 8.41
N SER A 20 32.71 0.53 7.58
CA SER A 20 33.19 0.39 6.20
C SER A 20 32.30 -0.52 5.33
N LEU A 21 30.98 -0.49 5.56
CA LEU A 21 29.99 -1.31 4.86
C LEU A 21 29.28 -0.53 3.75
N PRO A 22 28.93 -1.16 2.61
CA PRO A 22 28.24 -0.48 1.51
C PRO A 22 26.84 -0.03 1.92
N LEU A 23 26.49 1.21 1.55
CA LEU A 23 25.16 1.78 1.75
C LEU A 23 24.32 1.66 0.47
N ILE A 24 23.04 1.29 0.61
CA ILE A 24 22.07 1.22 -0.49
C ILE A 24 20.83 2.02 -0.10
N PRO A 25 20.50 3.13 -0.78
CA PRO A 25 19.23 3.82 -0.59
C PRO A 25 18.10 3.03 -1.26
N VAL A 26 16.95 2.94 -0.58
CA VAL A 26 15.81 2.12 -0.99
C VAL A 26 14.56 2.98 -1.09
N ASN A 27 13.75 2.78 -2.12
CA ASN A 27 12.42 3.39 -2.21
C ASN A 27 11.46 2.65 -1.26
N HIS A 28 10.83 3.38 -0.34
CA HIS A 28 9.93 2.83 0.69
C HIS A 28 8.81 1.95 0.12
N CYS A 29 8.16 2.37 -0.98
CA CYS A 29 7.08 1.61 -1.61
C CYS A 29 7.59 0.31 -2.25
N ILE A 30 8.81 0.32 -2.81
CA ILE A 30 9.47 -0.89 -3.33
C ILE A 30 9.82 -1.85 -2.18
N GLY A 31 10.19 -1.33 -1.00
CA GLY A 31 10.38 -2.14 0.20
C GLY A 31 9.14 -2.96 0.57
N HIS A 32 7.98 -2.29 0.70
CA HIS A 32 6.69 -2.95 0.94
C HIS A 32 6.36 -4.02 -0.11
N ILE A 33 6.52 -3.69 -1.40
CA ILE A 33 6.26 -4.62 -2.51
C ILE A 33 7.17 -5.86 -2.41
N GLU A 34 8.50 -5.70 -2.38
CA GLU A 34 9.41 -6.86 -2.41
C GLU A 34 9.35 -7.71 -1.13
N MET A 35 8.97 -7.11 0.02
CA MET A 35 8.77 -7.87 1.26
C MET A 35 7.49 -8.71 1.21
N GLY A 36 6.36 -8.13 0.77
CA GLY A 36 5.13 -8.89 0.58
C GLY A 36 5.29 -10.02 -0.44
N ARG A 37 5.99 -9.76 -1.54
CA ARG A 37 6.34 -10.77 -2.55
C ARG A 37 7.16 -11.91 -1.98
N LEU A 38 8.18 -11.61 -1.16
CA LEU A 38 9.02 -12.63 -0.51
C LEU A 38 8.20 -13.58 0.39
N ILE A 39 7.21 -13.05 1.11
CA ILE A 39 6.45 -13.79 2.11
C ILE A 39 5.31 -14.60 1.48
N THR A 40 4.61 -14.03 0.51
CA THR A 40 3.43 -14.65 -0.12
C THR A 40 3.75 -15.43 -1.39
N GLY A 41 4.92 -15.18 -2.01
CA GLY A 41 5.30 -15.75 -3.31
C GLY A 41 4.79 -14.98 -4.53
N ALA A 42 3.99 -13.92 -4.35
CA ALA A 42 3.38 -13.16 -5.43
C ALA A 42 4.38 -12.33 -6.27
N ASN A 43 3.94 -11.85 -7.44
CA ASN A 43 4.76 -11.12 -8.40
C ASN A 43 4.44 -9.62 -8.54
N ASN A 44 3.18 -9.14 -8.37
CA ASN A 44 2.87 -7.69 -8.45
C ASN A 44 1.52 -7.22 -7.77
N PRO A 45 1.43 -6.19 -6.88
CA PRO A 45 0.40 -6.17 -5.78
C PRO A 45 -0.28 -4.84 -5.21
N VAL A 46 -1.56 -4.82 -4.71
CA VAL A 46 -2.35 -3.68 -4.07
C VAL A 46 -3.45 -4.10 -2.97
N VAL A 47 -4.18 -3.22 -2.18
CA VAL A 47 -4.43 -3.31 -0.65
C VAL A 47 -5.74 -2.69 0.10
N LEU A 48 -6.24 -3.20 1.32
CA LEU A 48 -7.10 -2.64 2.51
C LEU A 48 -8.67 -2.82 2.82
N TYR A 49 -9.12 -3.09 4.10
CA TYR A 49 -10.51 -3.28 4.78
C TYR A 49 -10.84 -2.29 5.98
N VAL A 50 -11.90 -2.15 6.84
CA VAL A 50 -13.01 -2.87 7.63
C VAL A 50 -14.39 -2.93 6.85
N SER A 51 -15.67 -3.32 7.14
CA SER A 51 -16.61 -3.91 8.18
C SER A 51 -17.69 -3.10 8.98
N GLY A 52 -18.96 -3.56 8.88
CA GLY A 52 -20.16 -3.16 9.64
C GLY A 52 -21.48 -3.68 9.00
N SER A 53 -22.64 -3.00 9.09
CA SER A 53 -23.97 -3.58 8.69
C SER A 53 -24.97 -2.81 7.80
N ARG A 54 -25.17 -1.48 7.90
CA ARG A 54 -26.21 -0.76 7.12
C ARG A 54 -25.65 0.35 6.24
N LEU A 55 -25.89 0.24 4.94
CA LEU A 55 -25.30 1.13 3.94
C LEU A 55 -26.03 2.49 3.84
N LEU A 56 -25.31 3.56 4.19
CA LEU A 56 -25.58 4.94 3.79
C LEU A 56 -24.94 5.17 2.41
N GLU A 57 -25.68 5.80 1.50
CA GLU A 57 -25.16 6.19 0.19
C GLU A 57 -24.11 7.31 0.31
N LEU A 58 -22.88 7.03 -0.12
CA LEU A 58 -21.75 7.95 -0.06
C LEU A 58 -21.20 8.29 -1.47
N PRO A 59 -20.44 9.38 -1.65
CA PRO A 59 -19.97 9.84 -2.97
C PRO A 59 -18.96 8.88 -3.61
N TYR A 60 -19.45 7.94 -4.40
CA TYR A 60 -18.64 6.96 -5.12
C TYR A 60 -17.85 7.66 -6.25
N THR A 61 -16.58 7.96 -6.00
CA THR A 61 -15.81 8.93 -6.80
C THR A 61 -14.58 8.30 -7.46
N VAL A 62 -14.83 7.42 -8.43
CA VAL A 62 -13.79 6.79 -9.28
C VAL A 62 -13.65 7.54 -10.60
N LYS A 63 -12.42 7.69 -11.11
CA LYS A 63 -12.10 8.33 -12.41
C LYS A 63 -11.05 7.50 -13.14
N GLY A 64 -11.50 6.57 -13.99
CA GLY A 64 -10.61 5.63 -14.66
C GLY A 64 -10.01 4.64 -13.67
N MET A 65 -8.72 4.81 -13.35
CA MET A 65 -8.00 4.05 -12.31
C MET A 65 -7.67 4.91 -11.07
N ASP A 66 -8.08 6.18 -11.03
CA ASP A 66 -7.90 7.08 -9.88
C ASP A 66 -9.15 7.11 -8.98
N VAL A 67 -8.94 7.38 -7.68
CA VAL A 67 -9.99 7.52 -6.65
C VAL A 67 -9.85 8.83 -5.88
N ALA A 68 -10.98 9.43 -5.47
CA ALA A 68 -10.98 10.69 -4.72
C ALA A 68 -11.84 10.62 -3.44
N PHE A 69 -11.17 10.52 -2.28
CA PHE A 69 -11.85 10.35 -0.98
C PHE A 69 -12.30 11.66 -0.29
N SER A 70 -11.86 12.83 -0.77
CA SER A 70 -12.16 14.13 -0.13
C SER A 70 -13.65 14.50 -0.12
N GLY A 71 -14.41 14.07 -1.12
CA GLY A 71 -15.87 14.22 -1.15
C GLY A 71 -16.57 13.37 -0.09
N ILE A 72 -16.08 12.15 0.14
CA ILE A 72 -16.60 11.25 1.18
C ILE A 72 -16.32 11.83 2.57
N LEU A 73 -15.08 12.24 2.83
CA LEU A 73 -14.70 12.86 4.10
C LEU A 73 -15.55 14.09 4.41
N SER A 74 -15.67 15.03 3.45
CA SER A 74 -16.47 16.25 3.62
C SER A 74 -17.94 15.96 3.90
N LEU A 75 -18.51 14.91 3.30
CA LEU A 75 -19.90 14.52 3.55
C LEU A 75 -20.07 13.92 4.95
N ILE A 76 -19.14 13.08 5.40
CA ILE A 76 -19.18 12.48 6.73
C ILE A 76 -18.99 13.55 7.81
N GLU A 77 -17.99 14.44 7.69
CA GLU A 77 -17.75 15.52 8.64
C GLU A 77 -18.95 16.46 8.80
N SER A 78 -19.66 16.75 7.69
CA SER A 78 -20.84 17.64 7.70
C SER A 78 -22.12 16.93 8.16
N LYS A 79 -22.37 15.67 7.77
CA LYS A 79 -23.64 14.98 8.05
C LYS A 79 -23.63 14.04 9.25
N ALA A 80 -22.50 13.47 9.66
CA ALA A 80 -22.47 12.43 10.70
C ALA A 80 -23.15 12.87 12.01
N LYS A 81 -22.90 14.12 12.45
CA LYS A 81 -23.55 14.67 13.65
C LYS A 81 -25.07 14.70 13.54
N GLN A 82 -25.62 15.04 12.37
CA GLN A 82 -27.06 15.04 12.13
C GLN A 82 -27.63 13.62 12.09
N LEU A 83 -27.00 12.71 11.33
CA LEU A 83 -27.44 11.32 11.14
C LEU A 83 -27.42 10.50 12.44
N LEU A 84 -26.45 10.76 13.32
CA LEU A 84 -26.38 10.18 14.67
C LEU A 84 -27.42 10.80 15.60
N SER A 85 -27.70 12.10 15.46
CA SER A 85 -28.63 12.83 16.33
C SER A 85 -30.12 12.60 15.99
N SER A 86 -30.44 12.22 14.75
CA SER A 86 -31.80 11.78 14.38
C SER A 86 -32.07 10.31 14.77
N GLY A 87 -31.03 9.54 15.10
CA GLY A 87 -31.13 8.10 15.33
C GLY A 87 -31.32 7.29 14.05
N ASP A 88 -31.27 7.91 12.87
CA ASP A 88 -31.44 7.23 11.58
C ASP A 88 -30.28 6.28 11.28
N TYR A 89 -29.07 6.55 11.75
CA TYR A 89 -27.86 5.73 11.55
C TYR A 89 -27.04 5.65 12.85
N THR A 90 -26.40 4.51 13.07
CA THR A 90 -25.43 4.31 14.17
C THR A 90 -24.00 4.68 13.74
N VAL A 91 -23.04 4.66 14.67
CA VAL A 91 -21.62 4.89 14.33
C VAL A 91 -21.10 3.73 13.50
N GLU A 92 -21.54 2.52 13.84
CA GLU A 92 -21.27 1.24 13.21
C GLU A 92 -21.74 1.23 11.75
N ASP A 93 -22.93 1.81 11.48
CA ASP A 93 -23.45 1.97 10.12
C ASP A 93 -22.64 2.98 9.30
N LEU A 94 -22.22 4.11 9.91
CA LEU A 94 -21.34 5.08 9.23
C LEU A 94 -19.96 4.51 8.93
N CYS A 95 -19.41 3.71 9.84
CA CYS A 95 -18.16 2.96 9.64
C CYS A 95 -18.31 1.97 8.46
N PHE A 96 -19.34 1.11 8.48
CA PHE A 96 -19.65 0.21 7.36
C PHE A 96 -19.70 0.95 6.03
N SER A 97 -20.43 2.05 6.00
CA SER A 97 -20.76 2.75 4.76
C SER A 97 -19.52 3.37 4.12
N LEU A 98 -18.70 4.04 4.93
CA LEU A 98 -17.39 4.55 4.52
C LEU A 98 -16.55 3.42 3.92
N GLN A 99 -16.57 2.28 4.59
CA GLN A 99 -15.71 1.14 4.30
C GLN A 99 -16.14 0.41 3.03
N GLU A 100 -17.37 -0.09 2.92
CA GLU A 100 -17.87 -0.72 1.69
C GLU A 100 -17.72 0.20 0.47
N THR A 101 -17.98 1.50 0.63
CA THR A 101 -17.80 2.48 -0.46
C THR A 101 -16.34 2.59 -0.87
N VAL A 102 -15.42 2.82 0.07
CA VAL A 102 -13.98 2.96 -0.23
C VAL A 102 -13.40 1.65 -0.78
N PHE A 103 -13.86 0.50 -0.31
CA PHE A 103 -13.34 -0.81 -0.71
C PHE A 103 -13.91 -1.29 -2.02
N ALA A 104 -15.18 -1.02 -2.34
CA ALA A 104 -15.68 -1.17 -3.69
C ALA A 104 -14.92 -0.25 -4.68
N MET A 105 -14.69 1.02 -4.33
CA MET A 105 -13.88 1.95 -5.15
C MET A 105 -12.44 1.44 -5.38
N LEU A 106 -11.80 0.86 -4.36
CA LEU A 106 -10.44 0.29 -4.47
C LEU A 106 -10.42 -1.01 -5.28
N ILE A 107 -11.40 -1.90 -5.13
CA ILE A 107 -11.53 -3.10 -5.96
C ILE A 107 -11.79 -2.74 -7.43
N GLU A 108 -12.67 -1.77 -7.72
CA GLU A 108 -12.97 -1.33 -9.09
C GLU A 108 -11.72 -0.84 -9.84
N ILE A 109 -10.88 0.01 -9.19
CA ILE A 109 -9.63 0.44 -9.84
C ILE A 109 -8.59 -0.68 -9.92
N THR A 110 -8.59 -1.61 -8.96
CA THR A 110 -7.67 -2.76 -8.94
C THR A 110 -8.01 -3.75 -10.06
N GLU A 111 -9.30 -4.08 -10.24
CA GLU A 111 -9.78 -4.91 -11.33
C GLU A 111 -9.46 -4.27 -12.69
N ARG A 112 -9.72 -2.96 -12.85
CA ARG A 112 -9.33 -2.21 -14.06
C ARG A 112 -7.83 -2.25 -14.31
N ALA A 113 -7.00 -2.11 -13.28
CA ALA A 113 -5.55 -2.22 -13.40
C ALA A 113 -5.10 -3.65 -13.77
N MET A 114 -5.70 -4.69 -13.18
CA MET A 114 -5.43 -6.09 -13.54
C MET A 114 -5.88 -6.42 -14.96
N ALA A 115 -7.01 -5.88 -15.41
CA ALA A 115 -7.48 -5.98 -16.79
C ALA A 115 -6.56 -5.25 -17.78
N HIS A 116 -6.06 -4.06 -17.42
CA HIS A 116 -5.17 -3.27 -18.27
C HIS A 116 -3.74 -3.85 -18.35
N THR A 117 -3.23 -4.44 -17.26
CA THR A 117 -1.88 -5.04 -17.19
C THR A 117 -1.84 -6.51 -17.62
N GLY A 118 -2.99 -7.18 -17.70
CA GLY A 118 -3.06 -8.63 -17.92
C GLY A 118 -2.71 -9.48 -16.70
N SER A 119 -2.58 -8.90 -15.50
CA SER A 119 -2.23 -9.65 -14.29
C SER A 119 -3.33 -10.64 -13.88
N SER A 120 -2.89 -11.85 -13.51
CA SER A 120 -3.65 -12.91 -12.84
C SER A 120 -3.29 -13.02 -11.34
N GLU A 121 -2.53 -12.08 -10.79
CA GLU A 121 -2.13 -12.06 -9.38
C GLU A 121 -2.40 -10.69 -8.72
N LEU A 122 -2.71 -10.72 -7.42
CA LEU A 122 -2.89 -9.55 -6.56
C LEU A 122 -2.36 -9.88 -5.15
N LEU A 123 -1.52 -9.02 -4.55
CA LEU A 123 -1.06 -9.16 -3.15
C LEU A 123 -1.33 -7.90 -2.32
N ILE A 124 -1.74 -8.07 -1.06
CA ILE A 124 -2.18 -6.99 -0.17
C ILE A 124 -1.04 -6.63 0.83
N VAL A 125 -0.37 -5.47 0.66
CA VAL A 125 0.80 -4.98 1.44
C VAL A 125 0.65 -3.58 2.08
N GLY A 126 1.10 -3.38 3.31
CA GLY A 126 0.95 -2.13 4.07
C GLY A 126 0.15 -2.36 5.35
N GLY A 127 0.26 -1.53 6.39
CA GLY A 127 -0.60 -1.68 7.59
C GLY A 127 -2.10 -1.64 7.25
N VAL A 128 -2.38 -0.81 6.25
CA VAL A 128 -3.53 -0.79 5.34
C VAL A 128 -4.04 -2.22 5.01
N GLY A 129 -3.19 -3.15 4.59
CA GLY A 129 -3.54 -4.50 4.14
C GLY A 129 -3.81 -5.60 5.18
N CYS A 130 -3.66 -5.36 6.48
CA CYS A 130 -3.77 -6.39 7.54
C CYS A 130 -5.21 -6.90 7.81
N ASN A 131 -6.09 -6.81 6.81
CA ASN A 131 -7.42 -6.29 7.03
C ASN A 131 -8.39 -7.07 6.08
N LYS A 132 -9.26 -7.90 6.69
CA LYS A 132 -10.03 -9.03 6.13
C LYS A 132 -11.05 -8.80 4.98
N ARG A 133 -12.15 -8.04 5.07
CA ARG A 133 -13.17 -8.03 3.97
C ARG A 133 -12.75 -7.39 2.65
N LEU A 134 -11.69 -6.60 2.56
CA LEU A 134 -11.10 -6.37 1.22
C LEU A 134 -10.22 -7.53 0.79
N GLN A 135 -9.62 -8.30 1.69
CA GLN A 135 -9.15 -9.64 1.30
C GLN A 135 -10.35 -10.47 0.79
N GLU A 136 -11.52 -10.48 1.46
CA GLU A 136 -12.74 -11.19 0.98
C GLU A 136 -13.30 -10.63 -0.35
N MET A 137 -13.36 -9.31 -0.55
CA MET A 137 -13.85 -8.67 -1.78
C MET A 137 -12.84 -8.78 -2.93
N ALA A 138 -11.54 -8.72 -2.62
CA ALA A 138 -10.48 -9.01 -3.58
C ALA A 138 -10.44 -10.50 -3.91
N GLU A 139 -10.73 -11.39 -2.96
CA GLU A 139 -10.83 -12.84 -3.17
C GLU A 139 -12.03 -13.17 -4.04
N CYS A 140 -13.18 -12.52 -3.81
CA CYS A 140 -14.36 -12.61 -4.68
C CYS A 140 -14.04 -12.16 -6.11
N MET A 141 -13.50 -10.94 -6.28
CA MET A 141 -13.11 -10.40 -7.59
C MET A 141 -12.03 -11.25 -8.27
N CYS A 142 -11.03 -11.73 -7.53
CA CYS A 142 -10.01 -12.63 -8.06
C CYS A 142 -10.60 -13.97 -8.48
N ALA A 143 -11.47 -14.58 -7.68
CA ALA A 143 -12.11 -15.86 -8.00
C ALA A 143 -13.02 -15.75 -9.24
N GLU A 144 -13.82 -14.69 -9.35
CA GLU A 144 -14.64 -14.39 -10.53
C GLU A 144 -13.78 -14.16 -11.80
N ARG A 145 -12.58 -13.57 -11.63
CA ARG A 145 -11.62 -13.31 -12.71
C ARG A 145 -10.72 -14.51 -13.05
N GLY A 146 -10.67 -15.56 -12.21
CA GLY A 146 -9.68 -16.64 -12.32
C GLY A 146 -8.25 -16.22 -11.96
N ALA A 147 -8.10 -15.23 -11.09
CA ALA A 147 -6.84 -14.70 -10.55
C ALA A 147 -6.57 -15.21 -9.12
N HIS A 148 -5.34 -15.02 -8.63
CA HIS A 148 -4.91 -15.42 -7.30
C HIS A 148 -4.70 -14.23 -6.36
N LEU A 149 -5.33 -14.27 -5.19
CA LEU A 149 -5.10 -13.35 -4.09
C LEU A 149 -4.00 -13.87 -3.15
N PHE A 150 -3.15 -12.95 -2.71
CA PHE A 150 -2.03 -13.20 -1.81
C PHE A 150 -2.04 -12.17 -0.65
N ALA A 151 -2.73 -12.49 0.44
CA ALA A 151 -2.76 -11.62 1.63
C ALA A 151 -1.51 -11.81 2.52
N THR A 152 -0.96 -10.72 3.07
CA THR A 152 0.23 -10.79 3.94
C THR A 152 -0.11 -10.77 5.43
N ASP A 153 0.72 -11.43 6.23
CA ASP A 153 0.75 -11.36 7.69
C ASP A 153 1.01 -9.92 8.20
N GLU A 154 0.26 -9.49 9.22
CA GLU A 154 0.31 -8.16 9.83
C GLU A 154 1.74 -7.70 10.17
N ARG A 155 2.58 -8.62 10.66
CA ARG A 155 3.95 -8.35 11.13
C ARG A 155 4.88 -7.80 10.05
N PHE A 156 4.53 -8.00 8.78
CA PHE A 156 5.34 -7.58 7.63
C PHE A 156 4.60 -6.60 6.71
N CYS A 157 3.29 -6.49 6.86
CA CYS A 157 2.49 -5.45 6.23
C CYS A 157 2.82 -4.05 6.79
N ILE A 158 3.07 -3.90 8.09
CA ILE A 158 3.42 -2.60 8.69
C ILE A 158 4.84 -2.12 8.32
N ASP A 159 5.08 -0.81 8.41
CA ASP A 159 6.40 -0.20 8.21
C ASP A 159 7.47 -0.85 9.12
N ASN A 160 8.43 -1.55 8.52
CA ASN A 160 9.42 -2.32 9.25
C ASN A 160 10.82 -2.22 8.62
N GLY A 161 11.86 -2.49 9.41
CA GLY A 161 13.25 -2.44 8.93
C GLY A 161 13.63 -3.56 7.94
N ALA A 162 12.94 -4.71 8.02
CA ALA A 162 13.25 -5.88 7.18
C ALA A 162 12.86 -5.66 5.71
N MET A 163 11.77 -4.93 5.43
CA MET A 163 11.35 -4.59 4.06
C MET A 163 12.41 -3.72 3.34
N ILE A 164 13.07 -2.82 4.08
CA ILE A 164 14.15 -1.98 3.59
C ILE A 164 15.42 -2.81 3.40
N ALA A 165 15.75 -3.68 4.36
CA ALA A 165 16.89 -4.58 4.27
C ALA A 165 16.78 -5.56 3.08
N GLN A 166 15.59 -6.13 2.84
CA GLN A 166 15.34 -7.06 1.75
C GLN A 166 15.47 -6.41 0.37
N ALA A 167 14.81 -5.26 0.16
CA ALA A 167 14.96 -4.53 -1.11
C ALA A 167 16.41 -4.04 -1.32
N GLY A 168 17.07 -3.55 -0.27
CA GLY A 168 18.50 -3.17 -0.33
C GLY A 168 19.43 -4.35 -0.65
N PHE A 169 19.14 -5.54 -0.10
CA PHE A 169 19.86 -6.78 -0.40
C PHE A 169 19.67 -7.23 -1.85
N LEU A 170 18.43 -7.21 -2.38
CA LEU A 170 18.14 -7.52 -3.78
C LEU A 170 18.89 -6.56 -4.73
N MET A 171 18.81 -5.25 -4.46
CA MET A 171 19.55 -4.23 -5.19
C MET A 171 21.06 -4.49 -5.18
N HIS A 172 21.64 -4.76 -4.01
CA HIS A 172 23.08 -5.01 -3.86
C HIS A 172 23.52 -6.30 -4.57
N LYS A 173 22.72 -7.37 -4.48
CA LYS A 173 22.96 -8.66 -5.15
C LYS A 173 22.97 -8.53 -6.67
N SER A 174 22.16 -7.63 -7.23
CA SER A 174 22.21 -7.24 -8.65
C SER A 174 23.29 -6.21 -8.98
N GLY A 175 24.25 -5.98 -8.09
CA GLY A 175 25.43 -5.16 -8.34
C GLY A 175 25.24 -3.65 -8.16
N LEU A 176 24.05 -3.19 -7.72
CA LEU A 176 23.86 -1.76 -7.39
C LEU A 176 24.71 -1.38 -6.18
N LYS A 177 25.30 -0.19 -6.26
CA LYS A 177 26.12 0.44 -5.23
C LYS A 177 25.79 1.93 -5.17
N CYS A 178 25.90 2.54 -3.99
CA CYS A 178 25.75 3.97 -3.80
C CYS A 178 26.97 4.54 -3.09
N GLU A 179 27.48 5.67 -3.56
CA GLU A 179 28.42 6.49 -2.81
C GLU A 179 27.68 7.17 -1.65
N VAL A 180 28.35 7.35 -0.51
CA VAL A 180 27.72 7.89 0.72
C VAL A 180 27.18 9.31 0.49
N GLU A 181 27.90 10.08 -0.32
CA GLU A 181 27.57 11.43 -0.79
C GLU A 181 26.29 11.45 -1.64
N LYS A 182 26.06 10.39 -2.43
CA LYS A 182 24.91 10.25 -3.33
C LYS A 182 23.65 9.71 -2.63
N SER A 183 23.77 9.23 -1.38
CA SER A 183 22.63 8.79 -0.54
C SER A 183 21.79 9.98 -0.01
N THR A 184 21.18 10.69 -0.95
CA THR A 184 20.30 11.84 -0.71
C THR A 184 18.86 11.39 -0.38
N ILE A 185 18.02 12.31 0.14
CA ILE A 185 16.64 12.03 0.50
C ILE A 185 15.64 12.66 -0.48
N THR A 186 14.72 11.85 -1.00
CA THR A 186 13.70 12.27 -1.97
C THR A 186 12.31 12.02 -1.40
N GLN A 187 11.58 13.09 -1.05
CA GLN A 187 10.27 12.98 -0.38
C GLN A 187 9.12 12.54 -1.31
N ARG A 188 9.31 12.72 -2.63
CA ARG A 188 8.34 12.33 -3.67
C ARG A 188 9.00 11.33 -4.63
N TYR A 189 9.68 10.33 -4.07
CA TYR A 189 10.41 9.33 -4.86
C TYR A 189 9.42 8.37 -5.51
N ARG A 190 9.19 8.53 -6.81
CA ARG A 190 8.25 7.70 -7.57
C ARG A 190 8.85 6.31 -7.81
N THR A 191 8.00 5.31 -8.01
CA THR A 191 8.42 3.93 -8.32
C THR A 191 9.06 3.80 -9.70
N ASP A 192 8.60 4.59 -10.69
CA ASP A 192 9.19 4.65 -12.04
C ASP A 192 10.56 5.35 -12.11
N GLN A 193 11.01 5.95 -11.00
CA GLN A 193 12.37 6.49 -10.84
C GLN A 193 13.36 5.46 -10.25
N VAL A 194 12.95 4.19 -10.14
CA VAL A 194 13.78 3.09 -9.62
C VAL A 194 14.06 2.10 -10.76
N ASN A 195 15.34 1.92 -11.11
CA ASN A 195 15.73 0.93 -12.11
C ASN A 195 15.76 -0.49 -11.48
N VAL A 196 14.79 -1.32 -11.86
CA VAL A 196 14.60 -2.67 -11.31
C VAL A 196 15.44 -3.70 -12.08
N CYS A 197 16.71 -3.85 -11.70
CA CYS A 197 17.66 -4.80 -12.31
C CYS A 197 17.76 -6.16 -11.58
N TRP A 198 16.87 -6.44 -10.62
CA TRP A 198 16.83 -7.70 -9.84
C TRP A 198 15.64 -8.60 -10.15
N ARG A 199 14.83 -8.24 -11.13
CA ARG A 199 13.77 -9.08 -11.71
C ARG A 199 14.19 -9.47 -13.13
N SER A 200 13.95 -10.72 -13.52
CA SER A 200 13.86 -11.09 -14.94
C SER A 200 12.62 -10.41 -15.55
N GLN A 201 12.73 -10.00 -16.81
CA GLN A 201 11.59 -9.62 -17.65
C GLN A 201 10.85 -10.87 -18.16
#